data_AF-A0A8I6A1L4-F1
#
_entry.id   AF-A0A8I6A1L4-F1
#
_cell.length_a   1.000
_cell.length_b   1.000
_cell.length_c   1.000
_cell.angle_alpha   90.00
_cell.angle_beta   90.00
_cell.angle_gamma   90.00
#
_symmetry.space_group_name_H-M   'P 1'
#
loop_
_entity.id
_entity.type
_entity.pdbx_description
1 polymer ?
#
loop_
_entity_poly.entity_id
_entity_poly.type
_entity_poly.pdbx_seq_one_letter_code
_entity_poly.pdbx_strand_id
1 'polypeptide(L)'
;MTFYLSGFRSFLKLWKSNPYFELGPATSSASFFLGVHCVIGNQQRWFSVKPTTPPNSKILNLLVTKARTLKKGNDSNKQASSGPHYFAAGEAKKRSHLSGNPQNQGHTLPVKSTVQLPTKPLNSEEWDKLKEDFKGKASFEDFVISQMTRSCSSVDVAKSLLAWVAAKNNGIVGYNLLVKYLYLCVFHKQTSEVIDVYEIMKAKYKSLESGGYTLLIRGLIHSDRWREALLLLEDIKKVMVPSKKNYGDCIQGALLHQDVNVAWSLYQELVGHNLIPLLETLKAFFDHGKDMNDDQYSNQLLDILLYLRNNQLYPGESFAHSIKTWFESIPGRQWKGQFTTIQKSGQCSSCGRAIESIHLSPEEYEFLKETIMRDVIDGGDQYKKTTPQELKRFERFVKSCPPFDIVIDGLNVAKMFPKGRESQNLLGIVSQLAQQNLQLLVLGRKHMLRPSSQWRKDEMEQVRKQAHCFFADNISEDDPFLLYATLNSGSHCKFITKDLLRDHKACLPDARAQRLFFKWQQGHQLAITKGFLKSKLTFQVWSLSLRHASRHV
;
A
#
# COMPACT_ATOMS: atom_id res chain seq x y z
N MET A 1 3.28 -22.39 57.91
CA MET A 1 3.84 -23.31 56.91
C MET A 1 3.49 -22.75 55.54
N THR A 2 4.48 -22.21 54.85
CA THR A 2 4.33 -21.55 53.55
C THR A 2 5.54 -21.98 52.74
N PHE A 3 5.36 -22.84 51.74
CA PHE A 3 6.43 -23.26 50.84
C PHE A 3 6.37 -22.46 49.55
N TYR A 4 7.37 -21.59 49.38
CA TYR A 4 7.73 -20.95 48.13
C TYR A 4 8.47 -21.96 47.24
N LEU A 5 7.96 -22.22 46.04
CA LEU A 5 8.70 -22.92 44.99
C LEU A 5 9.28 -21.89 44.01
N SER A 6 10.58 -21.65 44.16
CA SER A 6 11.41 -20.89 43.22
C SER A 6 11.93 -21.80 42.10
N GLY A 7 11.63 -21.47 40.85
CA GLY A 7 12.21 -22.15 39.69
C GLY A 7 12.15 -21.27 38.44
N PHE A 8 13.32 -20.96 37.89
CA PHE A 8 13.55 -20.29 36.59
C PHE A 8 13.27 -18.79 36.46
N ARG A 9 13.99 -17.99 37.26
CA ARG A 9 14.56 -16.71 36.80
C ARG A 9 16.05 -16.89 36.57
N SER A 10 16.49 -17.11 35.32
CA SER A 10 17.92 -17.21 35.00
C SER A 10 18.19 -17.04 33.50
N PHE A 11 18.09 -15.80 33.01
CA PHE A 11 18.83 -15.37 31.80
C PHE A 11 19.89 -14.31 32.15
N LEU A 12 19.65 -13.47 33.16
CA LEU A 12 20.60 -12.44 33.59
C LEU A 12 21.93 -12.97 34.18
N LYS A 13 22.03 -14.26 34.56
CA LYS A 13 23.22 -14.82 35.22
C LYS A 13 24.27 -15.37 34.25
N LEU A 14 23.95 -15.61 32.98
CA LEU A 14 24.91 -16.11 32.00
C LEU A 14 25.77 -15.00 31.39
N TRP A 15 25.32 -13.73 31.45
CA TRP A 15 26.03 -12.57 30.91
C TRP A 15 26.38 -11.57 32.02
N LYS A 16 27.42 -11.88 32.80
CA LYS A 16 28.18 -10.88 33.55
C LYS A 16 29.65 -10.99 33.16
N SER A 17 30.11 -10.10 32.29
CA SER A 17 31.52 -9.73 32.20
C SER A 17 31.67 -8.35 32.85
N ASN A 18 32.11 -8.36 34.11
CA ASN A 18 32.58 -7.18 34.83
C ASN A 18 33.97 -6.81 34.30
N PRO A 19 34.26 -5.55 34.01
CA PRO A 19 35.56 -4.98 34.29
C PRO A 19 35.43 -4.09 35.53
N TYR A 20 36.11 -4.50 36.61
CA TYR A 20 36.37 -3.63 37.74
C TYR A 20 37.15 -2.40 37.24
N PHE A 21 36.62 -1.20 37.51
CA PHE A 21 37.42 0.01 37.63
C PHE A 21 37.11 0.61 39.00
N GLU A 22 38.13 0.67 39.85
CA GLU A 22 38.08 1.32 41.15
C GLU A 22 37.75 2.81 40.98
N LEU A 23 36.75 3.29 41.73
CA LEU A 23 36.51 4.71 41.94
C LEU A 23 37.22 5.16 43.23
N GLY A 24 38.18 6.06 43.10
CA GLY A 24 38.63 6.96 44.17
C GLY A 24 38.10 8.40 43.94
N PRO A 25 37.94 9.24 44.98
CA PRO A 25 36.95 10.32 44.97
C PRO A 25 37.43 11.69 44.44
N ALA A 26 36.48 12.37 43.78
CA ALA A 26 36.20 13.81 43.64
C ALA A 26 37.33 14.85 43.50
N THR A 27 37.32 15.64 42.42
CA THR A 27 36.99 17.09 42.41
C THR A 27 37.24 17.76 41.03
N SER A 28 36.31 18.65 40.65
CA SER A 28 36.36 19.81 39.73
C SER A 28 37.03 19.76 38.33
N SER A 29 36.19 20.09 37.33
CA SER A 29 36.41 20.95 36.15
C SER A 29 37.80 21.01 35.48
N ALA A 30 37.93 20.38 34.30
CA ALA A 30 38.73 20.92 33.20
C ALA A 30 38.34 20.26 31.87
N SER A 31 38.09 21.10 30.87
CA SER A 31 37.89 20.75 29.47
C SER A 31 39.19 20.21 28.88
N PHE A 32 39.19 18.98 28.36
CA PHE A 32 40.31 18.47 27.56
C PHE A 32 39.82 18.00 26.19
N PHE A 33 40.32 18.69 25.17
CA PHE A 33 40.29 18.29 23.77
C PHE A 33 41.23 17.11 23.58
N LEU A 34 40.74 16.03 22.96
CA LEU A 34 41.59 14.98 22.39
C LEU A 34 41.52 15.07 20.86
N GLY A 35 42.63 15.51 20.27
CA GLY A 35 42.86 15.49 18.83
C GLY A 35 43.18 14.07 18.35
N VAL A 36 42.54 13.66 17.27
CA VAL A 36 42.97 12.51 16.47
C VAL A 36 43.57 13.08 15.18
N HIS A 37 44.85 12.82 14.99
CA HIS A 37 45.60 13.13 13.76
C HIS A 37 45.02 12.31 12.60
N CYS A 38 44.45 13.00 11.60
CA CYS A 38 44.18 12.46 10.28
C CYS A 38 44.94 13.30 9.25
N VAL A 39 45.94 12.68 8.61
CA VAL A 39 46.65 13.15 7.42
C VAL A 39 46.15 12.17 6.34
N ILE A 40 45.44 12.52 5.26
CA ILE A 40 45.71 13.43 4.14
C ILE A 40 44.37 13.73 3.45
N GLY A 41 44.13 14.97 3.01
CA GLY A 41 43.13 15.28 1.98
C GLY A 41 42.42 16.62 2.12
N ASN A 42 43.08 17.68 1.63
CA ASN A 42 42.63 19.08 1.56
C ASN A 42 41.16 19.30 1.17
N GLN A 43 40.41 20.04 1.99
CA GLN A 43 39.93 21.40 1.67
C GLN A 43 39.17 22.00 2.88
N GLN A 44 39.69 23.10 3.41
CA GLN A 44 39.09 23.89 4.47
C GLN A 44 38.03 24.85 3.89
N ARG A 45 36.88 24.97 4.56
CA ARG A 45 36.13 26.24 4.64
C ARG A 45 35.37 26.29 5.97
N TRP A 46 35.71 27.31 6.77
CA TRP A 46 35.12 27.63 8.06
C TRP A 46 33.94 28.58 7.84
N PHE A 47 32.85 28.49 8.63
CA PHE A 47 32.17 29.66 9.19
C PHE A 47 31.35 29.33 10.45
N SER A 48 31.36 30.33 11.34
CA SER A 48 30.96 30.42 12.73
C SER A 48 29.45 30.38 12.97
N VAL A 49 29.03 29.73 14.06
CA VAL A 49 27.67 29.85 14.65
C VAL A 49 27.78 30.62 15.96
N LYS A 50 27.02 31.72 16.11
CA LYS A 50 26.65 32.28 17.41
C LYS A 50 25.12 32.35 17.54
N PRO A 51 24.57 32.20 18.75
CA PRO A 51 23.19 31.78 18.99
C PRO A 51 22.25 32.96 19.28
N THR A 52 20.95 32.81 19.02
CA THR A 52 19.89 33.53 19.76
C THR A 52 18.49 32.96 19.45
N THR A 53 17.70 32.75 20.50
CA THR A 53 16.26 32.43 20.54
C THR A 53 15.45 33.70 20.95
N PRO A 54 14.10 33.69 20.98
CA PRO A 54 13.15 33.98 19.89
C PRO A 54 12.32 35.29 20.15
N PRO A 55 11.34 35.64 19.28
CA PRO A 55 9.96 35.68 19.81
C PRO A 55 8.84 35.28 18.81
N ASN A 56 7.65 35.14 19.40
CA ASN A 56 6.37 34.62 18.94
C ASN A 56 5.73 35.17 17.65
N SER A 57 4.84 34.31 17.13
CA SER A 57 3.57 34.57 16.42
C SER A 57 3.57 34.48 14.88
N LYS A 58 2.64 33.62 14.41
CA LYS A 58 2.05 33.54 13.06
C LYS A 58 3.04 33.40 11.88
N ILE A 59 3.07 32.21 11.27
CA ILE A 59 3.10 31.98 9.81
C ILE A 59 2.93 30.47 9.60
N LEU A 60 1.72 30.05 9.21
CA LEU A 60 1.46 28.75 8.59
C LEU A 60 1.36 29.04 7.08
N ASN A 61 2.50 29.08 6.40
CA ASN A 61 2.65 29.05 4.94
C ASN A 61 4.13 29.16 4.57
N LEU A 62 4.93 28.11 4.80
CA LEU A 62 6.23 27.97 4.13
C LEU A 62 6.84 26.56 4.23
N LEU A 63 6.21 25.52 3.68
CA LEU A 63 6.88 24.23 3.45
C LEU A 63 6.51 23.58 2.11
N VAL A 64 6.50 24.39 1.04
CA VAL A 64 6.64 23.90 -0.34
C VAL A 64 7.87 24.56 -0.94
N THR A 65 9.07 24.12 -0.55
CA THR A 65 10.31 24.27 -1.34
C THR A 65 11.50 23.68 -0.59
N LYS A 66 11.93 22.47 -1.00
CA LYS A 66 13.33 22.09 -1.29
C LYS A 66 13.50 20.56 -1.28
N ALA A 67 13.61 19.98 -2.46
CA ALA A 67 14.58 18.94 -2.81
C ALA A 67 14.50 18.63 -4.31
N ARG A 68 15.12 19.47 -5.15
CA ARG A 68 15.51 19.11 -6.52
C ARG A 68 16.92 19.66 -6.76
N THR A 69 17.92 18.80 -6.68
CA THR A 69 19.27 19.10 -7.17
C THR A 69 19.43 18.56 -8.58
N LEU A 70 19.75 19.50 -9.47
CA LEU A 70 20.19 19.38 -10.85
C LEU A 70 21.34 18.37 -11.02
N LYS A 71 21.30 17.58 -12.10
CA LYS A 71 22.53 17.13 -12.79
C LYS A 71 22.33 17.24 -14.30
N LYS A 72 23.18 18.06 -14.92
CA LYS A 72 23.25 18.42 -16.33
C LYS A 72 24.02 17.32 -17.10
N GLY A 73 23.59 17.01 -18.31
CA GLY A 73 24.02 15.85 -19.10
C GLY A 73 25.33 16.02 -19.87
N ASN A 74 25.81 14.89 -20.40
CA ASN A 74 26.58 14.83 -21.64
C ASN A 74 26.27 13.49 -22.34
N ASP A 75 26.00 13.56 -23.65
CA ASP A 75 25.50 12.48 -24.49
C ASP A 75 26.60 11.53 -24.98
N SER A 76 26.31 10.23 -25.00
CA SER A 76 26.81 9.31 -26.03
C SER A 76 25.99 8.01 -26.05
N ASN A 77 25.49 7.68 -27.24
CA ASN A 77 24.69 6.52 -27.65
C ASN A 77 24.98 5.21 -26.91
N LYS A 78 23.94 4.65 -26.26
CA LYS A 78 23.62 3.21 -26.17
C LYS A 78 22.22 3.02 -25.63
N GLN A 79 21.45 2.13 -26.26
CA GLN A 79 20.11 1.69 -25.85
C GLN A 79 20.10 1.32 -24.35
N ALA A 80 19.28 2.01 -23.55
CA ALA A 80 19.06 1.67 -22.15
C ALA A 80 17.59 1.89 -21.79
N SER A 81 16.91 0.78 -21.54
CA SER A 81 15.57 0.72 -20.96
C SER A 81 15.56 1.31 -19.55
N SER A 82 14.46 2.00 -19.24
CA SER A 82 14.07 2.52 -17.92
C SER A 82 14.32 1.54 -16.77
N GLY A 83 14.77 2.10 -15.63
CA GLY A 83 15.34 1.40 -14.48
C GLY A 83 14.43 0.41 -13.71
N PRO A 84 15.05 -0.35 -12.78
CA PRO A 84 14.54 -1.63 -12.32
C PRO A 84 13.58 -1.51 -11.13
N HIS A 85 12.40 -2.10 -11.30
CA HIS A 85 11.51 -2.49 -10.22
C HIS A 85 12.17 -3.61 -9.39
N TYR A 86 12.68 -3.27 -8.21
CA TYR A 86 13.12 -4.23 -7.20
C TYR A 86 11.93 -4.85 -6.45
N PHE A 87 11.09 -5.62 -7.14
CA PHE A 87 10.17 -6.60 -6.54
C PHE A 87 9.72 -7.58 -7.64
N ALA A 88 10.64 -8.44 -8.10
CA ALA A 88 10.32 -9.50 -9.07
C ALA A 88 11.14 -10.79 -8.92
N ALA A 89 11.95 -10.95 -7.86
CA ALA A 89 12.76 -12.16 -7.67
C ALA A 89 11.97 -13.36 -7.09
N GLY A 90 10.71 -13.16 -6.68
CA GLY A 90 9.88 -14.21 -6.07
C GLY A 90 9.00 -15.03 -7.03
N GLU A 91 8.69 -14.51 -8.24
CA GLU A 91 7.69 -15.12 -9.13
C GLU A 91 8.25 -15.70 -10.44
N ALA A 92 9.48 -15.33 -10.83
CA ALA A 92 10.14 -15.92 -12.02
C ALA A 92 10.40 -17.44 -11.86
N LYS A 93 10.56 -17.91 -10.62
CA LYS A 93 10.84 -19.33 -10.32
C LYS A 93 9.62 -20.25 -10.43
N LYS A 94 8.40 -19.70 -10.49
CA LYS A 94 7.16 -20.50 -10.66
C LYS A 94 6.72 -20.67 -12.11
N ARG A 95 7.19 -19.83 -13.05
CA ARG A 95 6.88 -19.98 -14.49
C ARG A 95 7.83 -20.90 -15.25
N SER A 96 9.03 -21.17 -14.74
CA SER A 96 9.97 -22.12 -15.37
C SER A 96 9.58 -23.59 -15.20
N HIS A 97 8.55 -23.91 -14.40
CA HIS A 97 8.14 -25.29 -14.10
C HIS A 97 6.92 -25.80 -14.89
N LEU A 98 6.39 -25.04 -15.85
CA LEU A 98 5.17 -25.42 -16.61
C LEU A 98 5.32 -25.42 -18.14
N SER A 99 6.54 -25.38 -18.68
CA SER A 99 6.76 -25.54 -20.12
C SER A 99 8.07 -26.28 -20.40
N GLY A 100 7.97 -27.58 -20.65
CA GLY A 100 9.07 -28.42 -21.12
C GLY A 100 8.74 -29.90 -20.99
N ASN A 101 8.23 -30.51 -22.06
CA ASN A 101 8.10 -31.96 -22.18
C ASN A 101 9.49 -32.58 -22.46
N PRO A 102 9.74 -33.85 -22.07
CA PRO A 102 11.05 -34.33 -21.68
C PRO A 102 11.82 -35.00 -22.83
N GLN A 103 13.13 -34.75 -22.90
CA GLN A 103 14.06 -35.66 -23.56
C GLN A 103 15.23 -35.99 -22.63
N ASN A 104 15.51 -37.29 -22.56
CA ASN A 104 16.50 -37.96 -21.74
C ASN A 104 17.87 -37.29 -21.74
N GLN A 105 18.39 -37.00 -20.54
CA GLN A 105 19.77 -37.30 -20.14
C GLN A 105 19.93 -37.12 -18.63
N GLY A 106 20.54 -38.11 -17.98
CA GLY A 106 20.51 -38.32 -16.54
C GLY A 106 21.16 -37.18 -15.75
N HIS A 107 20.36 -36.48 -14.96
CA HIS A 107 20.82 -35.68 -13.84
C HIS A 107 19.95 -35.93 -12.62
N THR A 108 20.59 -36.42 -11.57
CA THR A 108 20.05 -36.79 -10.26
C THR A 108 19.27 -35.62 -9.64
N LEU A 109 18.02 -35.86 -9.26
CA LEU A 109 17.18 -34.91 -8.53
C LEU A 109 17.86 -34.47 -7.20
N PRO A 110 17.72 -33.21 -6.76
CA PRO A 110 18.24 -32.81 -5.45
C PRO A 110 17.41 -33.49 -4.35
N VAL A 111 18.09 -34.27 -3.52
CA VAL A 111 17.53 -34.93 -2.32
C VAL A 111 16.81 -33.88 -1.46
N LYS A 112 15.49 -33.99 -1.31
CA LYS A 112 14.74 -33.27 -0.27
C LYS A 112 15.20 -33.80 1.08
N SER A 113 15.93 -33.00 1.85
CA SER A 113 16.23 -33.29 3.24
C SER A 113 14.94 -33.21 4.07
N THR A 114 14.30 -34.35 4.31
CA THR A 114 13.13 -34.51 5.19
C THR A 114 13.60 -34.69 6.63
N VAL A 115 14.06 -33.61 7.28
CA VAL A 115 14.15 -33.60 8.75
C VAL A 115 12.76 -33.32 9.29
N GLN A 116 12.22 -34.25 10.08
CA GLN A 116 10.96 -34.05 10.78
C GLN A 116 11.16 -33.00 11.88
N LEU A 117 10.31 -31.98 11.92
CA LEU A 117 10.41 -30.92 12.91
C LEU A 117 10.11 -31.47 14.32
N PRO A 118 10.89 -31.08 15.34
CA PRO A 118 10.59 -31.45 16.72
C PRO A 118 9.25 -30.85 17.17
N THR A 119 8.46 -31.64 17.88
CA THR A 119 7.19 -31.20 18.49
C THR A 119 7.36 -30.76 19.95
N LYS A 120 8.51 -31.07 20.55
CA LYS A 120 8.89 -30.72 21.93
C LYS A 120 10.29 -30.11 21.97
N PRO A 121 10.62 -29.30 22.99
CA PRO A 121 11.98 -28.80 23.19
C PRO A 121 12.96 -29.95 23.31
N LEU A 122 14.12 -29.83 22.66
CA LEU A 122 15.17 -30.85 22.68
C LEU A 122 16.36 -30.42 23.51
N ASN A 123 17.07 -31.39 24.07
CA ASN A 123 18.34 -31.18 24.77
C ASN A 123 19.52 -31.08 23.77
N SER A 124 20.73 -30.83 24.27
CA SER A 124 21.90 -30.63 23.41
C SER A 124 22.28 -31.87 22.59
N GLU A 125 22.18 -33.07 23.16
CA GLU A 125 22.56 -34.33 22.49
C GLU A 125 21.56 -34.67 21.38
N GLU A 126 20.27 -34.43 21.62
CA GLU A 126 19.21 -34.61 20.63
C GLU A 126 19.36 -33.64 19.45
N TRP A 127 19.75 -32.39 19.71
CA TRP A 127 20.06 -31.43 18.64
C TRP A 127 21.31 -31.81 17.85
N ASP A 128 22.35 -32.30 18.51
CA ASP A 128 23.57 -32.77 17.86
C ASP A 128 23.26 -33.93 16.90
N LYS A 129 22.46 -34.91 17.35
CA LYS A 129 22.02 -36.03 16.51
C LYS A 129 21.22 -35.57 15.28
N LEU A 130 20.28 -34.64 15.45
CA LEU A 130 19.53 -34.09 14.31
C LEU A 130 20.41 -33.32 13.32
N LYS A 131 21.48 -32.67 13.80
CA LYS A 131 22.45 -32.00 12.96
C LYS A 131 23.28 -33.00 12.16
N GLU A 132 23.71 -34.10 12.79
CA GLU A 132 24.47 -35.18 12.11
C GLU A 132 23.65 -35.84 11.00
N ASP A 133 22.35 -36.05 11.23
CA ASP A 133 21.44 -36.65 10.24
C ASP A 133 21.12 -35.70 9.06
N PHE A 134 21.44 -34.40 9.18
CA PHE A 134 21.12 -33.39 8.18
C PHE A 134 22.12 -33.37 7.01
N LYS A 135 21.66 -33.80 5.84
CA LYS A 135 22.45 -33.85 4.59
C LYS A 135 22.23 -32.65 3.65
N GLY A 136 21.72 -31.53 4.16
CA GLY A 136 21.38 -30.35 3.35
C GLY A 136 22.57 -29.43 3.07
N LYS A 137 22.48 -28.64 1.98
CA LYS A 137 23.51 -27.63 1.61
C LYS A 137 23.38 -26.29 2.37
N ALA A 138 22.24 -26.03 3.00
CA ALA A 138 22.02 -24.80 3.78
C ALA A 138 22.56 -24.98 5.21
N SER A 139 22.79 -23.89 5.97
CA SER A 139 23.02 -24.00 7.41
C SER A 139 21.86 -24.75 8.06
N PHE A 140 22.18 -25.75 8.89
CA PHE A 140 21.20 -26.58 9.58
C PHE A 140 20.27 -25.72 10.43
N GLU A 141 20.86 -24.81 11.22
CA GLU A 141 20.16 -23.89 12.12
C GLU A 141 19.15 -23.04 11.34
N ASP A 142 19.61 -22.42 10.25
CA ASP A 142 18.80 -21.56 9.39
C ASP A 142 17.69 -22.33 8.68
N PHE A 143 17.96 -23.57 8.24
CA PHE A 143 16.97 -24.45 7.64
C PHE A 143 15.88 -24.80 8.66
N VAL A 144 16.25 -25.29 9.84
CA VAL A 144 15.33 -25.73 10.89
C VAL A 144 14.43 -24.59 11.34
N ILE A 145 14.98 -23.43 11.70
CA ILE A 145 14.15 -22.30 12.13
C ILE A 145 13.24 -21.77 11.00
N SER A 146 13.66 -21.89 9.73
CA SER A 146 12.81 -21.53 8.59
C SER A 146 11.64 -22.49 8.43
N GLN A 147 11.80 -23.76 8.79
CA GLN A 147 10.71 -24.72 8.82
C GLN A 147 9.80 -24.48 10.04
N MET A 148 10.37 -24.15 11.19
CA MET A 148 9.60 -23.78 12.39
C MET A 148 8.73 -22.55 12.16
N THR A 149 9.25 -21.51 11.52
CA THR A 149 8.49 -20.31 11.17
C THR A 149 7.38 -20.59 10.16
N ARG A 150 7.61 -21.45 9.16
CA ARG A 150 6.57 -21.88 8.21
C ARG A 150 5.45 -22.69 8.85
N SER A 151 5.79 -23.54 9.82
CA SER A 151 4.83 -24.38 10.55
C SER A 151 4.29 -23.72 11.83
N CYS A 152 4.73 -22.49 12.13
CA CYS A 152 4.39 -21.77 13.36
C CYS A 152 4.59 -22.61 14.63
N SER A 153 5.72 -23.32 14.72
CA SER A 153 6.05 -24.18 15.87
C SER A 153 6.05 -23.43 17.21
N SER A 154 5.99 -24.18 18.32
CA SER A 154 6.07 -23.63 19.68
C SER A 154 7.34 -22.80 19.90
N VAL A 155 7.19 -21.70 20.64
CA VAL A 155 8.29 -20.82 21.06
C VAL A 155 9.33 -21.59 21.88
N ASP A 156 8.92 -22.56 22.70
CA ASP A 156 9.85 -23.35 23.53
C ASP A 156 10.77 -24.24 22.69
N VAL A 157 10.24 -24.82 21.60
CA VAL A 157 11.03 -25.63 20.68
C VAL A 157 12.08 -24.76 19.99
N ALA A 158 11.66 -23.60 19.47
CA ALA A 158 12.58 -22.65 18.85
C ALA A 158 13.61 -22.09 19.87
N LYS A 159 13.19 -21.87 21.12
CA LYS A 159 14.08 -21.43 22.20
C LYS A 159 15.15 -22.48 22.52
N SER A 160 14.79 -23.77 22.52
CA SER A 160 15.76 -24.85 22.70
C SER A 160 16.82 -24.88 21.59
N LEU A 161 16.43 -24.61 20.34
CA LEU A 161 17.36 -24.46 19.22
C LEU A 161 18.32 -23.28 19.46
N LEU A 162 17.80 -22.13 19.89
CA LEU A 162 18.62 -20.95 20.19
C LEU A 162 19.62 -21.22 21.32
N ALA A 163 19.19 -21.91 22.38
CA ALA A 163 20.04 -22.28 23.51
C ALA A 163 21.17 -23.23 23.07
N TRP A 164 20.86 -24.23 22.25
CA TRP A 164 21.86 -25.14 21.69
C TRP A 164 22.86 -24.40 20.78
N VAL A 165 22.38 -23.53 19.88
CA VAL A 165 23.27 -22.71 19.03
C VAL A 165 24.16 -21.80 19.87
N ALA A 166 23.62 -21.16 20.90
CA ALA A 166 24.38 -20.31 21.80
C ALA A 166 25.45 -21.12 22.55
N ALA A 167 25.13 -22.31 23.06
CA ALA A 167 26.08 -23.17 23.76
C ALA A 167 27.26 -23.59 22.86
N LYS A 168 26.99 -23.89 21.58
CA LYS A 168 28.04 -24.28 20.61
C LYS A 168 28.88 -23.11 20.10
N ASN A 169 28.33 -21.89 20.13
CA ASN A 169 28.96 -20.70 19.55
C ASN A 169 29.36 -19.65 20.61
N ASN A 170 29.83 -20.07 21.79
CA ASN A 170 30.30 -19.16 22.86
C ASN A 170 29.27 -18.07 23.24
N GLY A 171 27.99 -18.41 23.27
CA GLY A 171 26.88 -17.50 23.57
C GLY A 171 26.39 -16.67 22.38
N ILE A 172 26.97 -16.82 21.19
CA ILE A 172 26.65 -15.99 20.02
C ILE A 172 25.53 -16.63 19.19
N VAL A 173 24.37 -15.96 19.16
CA VAL A 173 23.27 -16.29 18.24
C VAL A 173 23.30 -15.37 17.02
N GLY A 174 23.17 -15.94 15.83
CA GLY A 174 23.14 -15.19 14.57
C GLY A 174 21.87 -14.33 14.42
N TYR A 175 22.00 -13.20 13.72
CA TYR A 175 20.90 -12.25 13.52
C TYR A 175 19.66 -12.88 12.88
N ASN A 176 19.85 -13.68 11.81
CA ASN A 176 18.76 -14.36 11.10
C ASN A 176 17.95 -15.29 12.03
N LEU A 177 18.63 -16.01 12.91
CA LEU A 177 18.02 -16.92 13.87
C LEU A 177 17.19 -16.13 14.91
N LEU A 178 17.73 -15.01 15.40
CA LEU A 178 17.03 -14.11 16.32
C LEU A 178 15.78 -13.48 15.69
N VAL A 179 15.85 -13.01 14.44
CA VAL A 179 14.69 -12.41 13.74
C VAL A 179 13.57 -13.43 13.53
N LYS A 180 13.91 -14.66 13.16
CA LYS A 180 12.92 -15.73 12.97
C LYS A 180 12.34 -16.22 14.29
N TYR A 181 13.14 -16.25 15.34
CA TYR A 181 12.65 -16.52 16.70
C TYR A 181 11.72 -15.41 17.19
N LEU A 182 12.11 -14.14 16.99
CA LEU A 182 11.28 -12.98 17.29
C LEU A 182 9.93 -13.06 16.58
N TYR A 183 9.92 -13.44 15.29
CA TYR A 183 8.68 -13.66 14.56
C TYR A 183 7.75 -14.67 15.26
N LEU A 184 8.28 -15.81 15.72
CA LEU A 184 7.49 -16.80 16.47
C LEU A 184 6.99 -16.23 17.81
N CYS A 185 7.83 -15.48 18.53
CA CYS A 185 7.44 -14.84 19.78
C CYS A 185 6.29 -13.85 19.57
N VAL A 186 6.38 -13.01 18.52
CA VAL A 186 5.33 -12.06 18.15
C VAL A 186 4.05 -12.78 17.71
N PHE A 187 4.17 -13.85 16.91
CA PHE A 187 3.03 -14.65 16.44
C PHE A 187 2.25 -15.28 17.61
N HIS A 188 2.97 -15.87 18.57
CA HIS A 188 2.40 -16.51 19.75
C HIS A 188 2.14 -15.54 20.91
N LYS A 189 2.35 -14.24 20.72
CA LYS A 189 2.17 -13.17 21.72
C LYS A 189 2.97 -13.39 23.02
N GLN A 190 4.16 -13.95 22.91
CA GLN A 190 5.08 -14.17 24.03
C GLN A 190 5.89 -12.91 24.34
N THR A 191 5.27 -11.97 25.05
CA THR A 191 5.81 -10.62 25.28
C THR A 191 7.13 -10.61 26.06
N SER A 192 7.33 -11.50 27.03
CA SER A 192 8.59 -11.61 27.77
C SER A 192 9.75 -12.00 26.86
N GLU A 193 9.54 -12.98 25.97
CA GLU A 193 10.55 -13.43 25.01
C GLU A 193 10.88 -12.34 23.98
N VAL A 194 9.87 -11.57 23.54
CA VAL A 194 10.10 -10.40 22.67
C VAL A 194 11.04 -9.40 23.34
N ILE A 195 10.81 -9.10 24.62
CA ILE A 195 11.63 -8.16 25.38
C ILE A 195 13.07 -8.67 25.52
N ASP A 196 13.24 -9.96 25.83
CA ASP A 196 14.57 -10.56 25.93
C ASP A 196 15.33 -10.48 24.59
N VAL A 197 14.66 -10.80 23.48
CA VAL A 197 15.26 -10.70 22.14
C VAL A 197 15.56 -9.25 21.77
N TYR A 198 14.69 -8.31 22.15
CA TYR A 198 14.91 -6.89 21.93
C TYR A 198 16.18 -6.40 22.62
N GLU A 199 16.40 -6.74 23.88
CA GLU A 199 17.62 -6.38 24.62
C GLU A 199 18.87 -6.98 23.99
N ILE A 200 18.81 -8.25 23.58
CA ILE A 200 19.91 -8.92 22.88
C ILE A 200 20.24 -8.18 21.58
N MET A 201 19.22 -7.85 20.79
CA MET A 201 19.41 -7.16 19.51
C MET A 201 19.97 -5.74 19.71
N LYS A 202 19.46 -5.00 20.70
CA LYS A 202 19.89 -3.63 21.03
C LYS A 202 21.33 -3.58 21.52
N ALA A 203 21.75 -4.53 22.35
CA ALA A 203 23.12 -4.60 22.85
C ALA A 203 24.14 -4.98 21.76
N LYS A 204 23.73 -5.82 20.80
CA LYS A 204 24.64 -6.41 19.81
C LYS A 204 24.70 -5.66 18.47
N TYR A 205 23.61 -5.04 18.06
CA TYR A 205 23.48 -4.45 16.72
C TYR A 205 23.18 -2.95 16.83
N LYS A 206 24.00 -2.13 16.17
CA LYS A 206 23.82 -0.67 16.13
C LYS A 206 22.59 -0.23 15.33
N SER A 207 22.20 -1.03 14.33
CA SER A 207 21.05 -0.77 13.47
C SER A 207 20.50 -2.10 12.96
N LEU A 208 19.19 -2.19 12.82
CA LEU A 208 18.51 -3.36 12.27
C LEU A 208 18.02 -3.08 10.85
N GLU A 209 17.72 -4.12 10.09
CA GLU A 209 17.01 -3.94 8.83
C GLU A 209 15.53 -3.59 9.08
N SER A 210 14.84 -3.03 8.08
CA SER A 210 13.44 -2.58 8.20
C SER A 210 12.48 -3.68 8.68
N GLY A 211 12.73 -4.93 8.30
CA GLY A 211 11.95 -6.10 8.75
C GLY A 211 12.10 -6.38 10.25
N GLY A 212 13.34 -6.29 10.77
CA GLY A 212 13.63 -6.47 12.20
C GLY A 212 12.95 -5.42 13.06
N TYR A 213 13.09 -4.13 12.70
CA TYR A 213 12.40 -3.03 13.37
C TYR A 213 10.87 -3.23 13.37
N THR A 214 10.29 -3.64 12.24
CA THR A 214 8.84 -3.87 12.13
C THR A 214 8.35 -4.95 13.06
N LEU A 215 9.10 -6.04 13.23
CA LEU A 215 8.74 -7.11 14.17
C LEU A 215 8.87 -6.68 15.62
N LEU A 216 9.92 -5.93 15.96
CA LEU A 216 10.10 -5.40 17.31
C LEU A 216 8.98 -4.42 17.70
N ILE A 217 8.64 -3.48 16.82
CA ILE A 217 7.49 -2.59 17.01
C ILE A 217 6.23 -3.41 17.30
N ARG A 218 5.90 -4.38 16.44
CA ARG A 218 4.70 -5.24 16.60
C ARG A 218 4.71 -6.03 17.91
N GLY A 219 5.88 -6.49 18.36
CA GLY A 219 6.01 -7.27 19.59
C GLY A 219 5.88 -6.44 20.86
N LEU A 220 6.38 -5.20 20.85
CA LEU A 220 6.44 -4.35 22.03
C LEU A 220 5.11 -3.65 22.36
N ILE A 221 4.21 -3.47 21.38
CA ILE A 221 2.98 -2.66 21.56
C ILE A 221 1.97 -3.21 22.59
N HIS A 222 2.10 -4.47 23.00
CA HIS A 222 1.25 -5.10 24.03
C HIS A 222 1.91 -5.14 25.42
N SER A 223 3.08 -4.52 25.57
CA SER A 223 3.88 -4.53 26.80
C SER A 223 3.90 -3.16 27.46
N ASP A 224 4.26 -3.11 28.74
CA ASP A 224 4.53 -1.84 29.45
C ASP A 224 5.66 -1.02 28.80
N ARG A 225 6.48 -1.65 27.95
CA ARG A 225 7.56 -1.03 27.16
C ARG A 225 7.11 -0.55 25.78
N TRP A 226 5.80 -0.42 25.53
CA TRP A 226 5.26 0.00 24.22
C TRP A 226 5.83 1.34 23.72
N ARG A 227 6.24 2.25 24.62
CA ARG A 227 6.89 3.52 24.24
C ARG A 227 8.22 3.31 23.49
N GLU A 228 8.88 2.17 23.65
CA GLU A 228 10.06 1.83 22.86
C GLU A 228 9.72 1.50 21.41
N ALA A 229 8.50 1.02 21.13
CA ALA A 229 8.02 0.90 19.76
C ALA A 229 7.96 2.27 19.06
N LEU A 230 7.60 3.34 19.80
CA LEU A 230 7.64 4.71 19.26
C LEU A 230 9.06 5.17 18.98
N LEU A 231 10.03 4.88 19.87
CA LEU A 231 11.44 5.20 19.63
C LEU A 231 11.97 4.50 18.37
N LEU A 232 11.62 3.23 18.20
CA LEU A 232 11.97 2.47 16.99
C LEU A 232 11.31 3.06 15.74
N LEU A 233 10.08 3.56 15.84
CA LEU A 233 9.42 4.26 14.74
C LEU A 233 10.17 5.55 14.37
N GLU A 234 10.59 6.34 15.36
CA GLU A 234 11.41 7.55 15.15
C GLU A 234 12.76 7.23 14.50
N ASP A 235 13.38 6.11 14.87
CA ASP A 235 14.62 5.66 14.23
C ASP A 235 14.42 5.30 12.76
N ILE A 236 13.28 4.69 12.40
CA ILE A 236 12.92 4.48 10.99
C ILE A 236 12.75 5.82 10.27
N LYS A 237 12.03 6.79 10.87
CA LYS A 237 11.76 8.11 10.27
C LYS A 237 13.03 8.86 9.90
N LYS A 238 14.13 8.67 10.65
CA LYS A 238 15.44 9.28 10.36
C LYS A 238 16.05 8.82 9.04
N VAL A 239 15.68 7.64 8.55
CA VAL A 239 16.28 7.03 7.34
C VAL A 239 15.29 6.86 6.20
N MET A 240 14.00 6.68 6.48
CA MET A 240 12.95 6.48 5.48
C MET A 240 11.55 6.77 6.02
N VAL A 241 10.56 6.88 5.13
CA VAL A 241 9.15 6.95 5.54
C VAL A 241 8.71 5.60 6.12
N PRO A 242 8.19 5.54 7.36
CA PRO A 242 7.71 4.28 7.94
C PRO A 242 6.54 3.69 7.16
N SER A 243 6.40 2.37 7.20
CA SER A 243 5.29 1.70 6.51
C SER A 243 3.96 1.96 7.23
N LYS A 244 2.84 1.83 6.50
CA LYS A 244 1.49 1.83 7.08
C LYS A 244 1.29 0.79 8.20
N LYS A 245 2.08 -0.28 8.20
CA LYS A 245 2.07 -1.29 9.27
C LYS A 245 2.77 -0.77 10.53
N ASN A 246 3.93 -0.11 10.38
CA ASN A 246 4.66 0.45 11.53
C ASN A 246 3.82 1.50 12.27
N TYR A 247 3.23 2.42 11.52
CA TYR A 247 2.26 3.37 12.08
C TYR A 247 1.07 2.68 12.71
N GLY A 248 0.44 1.73 11.99
CA GLY A 248 -0.74 1.01 12.49
C GLY A 248 -0.47 0.27 13.80
N ASP A 249 0.69 -0.37 13.94
CA ASP A 249 1.10 -1.05 15.17
C ASP A 249 1.31 -0.06 16.32
N CYS A 250 2.00 1.07 16.08
CA CYS A 250 2.21 2.10 17.11
C CYS A 250 0.91 2.80 17.54
N ILE A 251 0.01 3.09 16.59
CA ILE A 251 -1.33 3.63 16.87
C ILE A 251 -2.11 2.65 17.75
N GLN A 252 -2.12 1.36 17.39
CA GLN A 252 -2.77 0.33 18.20
C GLN A 252 -2.15 0.25 19.60
N GLY A 253 -0.82 0.30 19.71
CA GLY A 253 -0.12 0.32 20.99
C GLY A 253 -0.51 1.51 21.87
N ALA A 254 -0.60 2.71 21.29
CA ALA A 254 -1.03 3.91 22.00
C ALA A 254 -2.48 3.79 22.50
N LEU A 255 -3.40 3.31 21.66
CA LEU A 255 -4.81 3.09 22.05
C LEU A 255 -4.97 2.02 23.15
N LEU A 256 -4.20 0.92 23.08
CA LEU A 256 -4.19 -0.11 24.13
C LEU A 256 -3.78 0.45 25.50
N HIS A 257 -2.95 1.49 25.51
CA HIS A 257 -2.45 2.15 26.72
C HIS A 257 -3.13 3.51 26.99
N GLN A 258 -4.29 3.75 26.38
CA GLN A 258 -5.13 4.95 26.60
C GLN A 258 -4.47 6.29 26.21
N ASP A 259 -3.39 6.27 25.40
CA ASP A 259 -2.71 7.47 24.90
C ASP A 259 -3.30 7.89 23.54
N VAL A 260 -4.54 8.39 23.59
CA VAL A 260 -5.33 8.81 22.42
C VAL A 260 -4.64 9.92 21.62
N ASN A 261 -3.97 10.85 22.29
CA ASN A 261 -3.29 11.98 21.64
C ASN A 261 -2.14 11.49 20.75
N VAL A 262 -1.32 10.56 21.24
CA VAL A 262 -0.26 9.94 20.43
C VAL A 262 -0.85 9.15 19.28
N ALA A 263 -1.91 8.36 19.52
CA ALA A 263 -2.59 7.60 18.47
C ALA A 263 -3.08 8.52 17.34
N TRP A 264 -3.75 9.63 17.68
CA TRP A 264 -4.27 10.58 16.71
C TRP A 264 -3.17 11.33 15.96
N SER A 265 -2.12 11.77 16.66
CA SER A 265 -0.97 12.42 16.03
C SER A 265 -0.29 11.53 15.00
N LEU A 266 -0.09 10.24 15.33
CA LEU A 266 0.48 9.27 14.40
C LEU A 266 -0.43 8.98 13.21
N TYR A 267 -1.75 8.98 13.41
CA TYR A 267 -2.72 8.87 12.32
C TYR A 267 -2.63 10.07 11.36
N GLN A 268 -2.59 11.29 11.89
CA GLN A 268 -2.44 12.50 11.08
C GLN A 268 -1.12 12.53 10.32
N GLU A 269 -0.01 12.11 10.95
CA GLU A 269 1.29 11.99 10.31
C GLU A 269 1.28 10.96 9.17
N LEU A 270 0.69 9.77 9.40
CA LEU A 270 0.52 8.74 8.38
C LEU A 270 -0.22 9.31 7.15
N VAL A 271 -1.35 9.99 7.37
CA VAL A 271 -2.15 10.58 6.28
C VAL A 271 -1.39 11.73 5.60
N GLY A 272 -0.65 12.54 6.37
CA GLY A 272 0.20 13.62 5.86
C GLY A 272 1.33 13.13 4.94
N HIS A 273 1.79 11.89 5.12
CA HIS A 273 2.71 11.22 4.20
C HIS A 273 2.05 10.62 2.95
N ASN A 274 0.75 10.88 2.72
CA ASN A 274 -0.06 10.29 1.65
C ASN A 274 -0.12 8.75 1.72
N LEU A 275 0.07 8.17 2.91
CA LEU A 275 -0.11 6.74 3.13
C LEU A 275 -1.59 6.45 3.37
N ILE A 276 -2.08 5.35 2.79
CA ILE A 276 -3.44 4.89 3.06
C ILE A 276 -3.41 4.03 4.34
N PRO A 277 -4.11 4.44 5.42
CA PRO A 277 -4.18 3.67 6.65
C PRO A 277 -4.73 2.27 6.39
N LEU A 278 -4.27 1.28 7.17
CA LEU A 278 -4.90 -0.03 7.18
C LEU A 278 -6.30 0.08 7.78
N LEU A 279 -7.28 -0.64 7.23
CA LEU A 279 -8.65 -0.65 7.78
C LEU A 279 -8.67 -1.15 9.23
N GLU A 280 -7.75 -2.05 9.60
CA GLU A 280 -7.57 -2.50 10.99
C GLU A 280 -7.10 -1.38 11.92
N THR A 281 -6.27 -0.45 11.43
CA THR A 281 -5.84 0.73 12.20
C THR A 281 -7.03 1.67 12.45
N LEU A 282 -7.87 1.90 11.44
CA LEU A 282 -9.08 2.70 11.59
C LEU A 282 -10.08 2.02 12.53
N LYS A 283 -10.26 0.71 12.41
CA LYS A 283 -11.09 -0.10 13.29
C LYS A 283 -10.68 0.03 14.76
N ALA A 284 -9.38 0.03 15.05
CA ALA A 284 -8.86 0.14 16.41
C ALA A 284 -9.35 1.41 17.14
N PHE A 285 -9.50 2.53 16.43
CA PHE A 285 -10.07 3.75 17.02
C PHE A 285 -11.53 3.56 17.46
N PHE A 286 -12.35 2.90 16.64
CA PHE A 286 -13.75 2.62 16.99
C PHE A 286 -13.88 1.58 18.11
N ASP A 287 -13.03 0.55 18.10
CA ASP A 287 -12.98 -0.44 19.19
C ASP A 287 -12.64 0.19 20.54
N HIS A 288 -11.73 1.17 20.55
CA HIS A 288 -11.36 1.93 21.74
C HIS A 288 -12.46 2.91 22.17
N GLY A 289 -13.13 3.55 21.21
CA GLY A 289 -14.14 4.57 21.46
C GLY A 289 -15.44 4.10 22.11
N LYS A 290 -15.75 2.80 22.08
CA LYS A 290 -17.00 2.25 22.63
C LYS A 290 -17.16 2.48 24.14
N ASP A 291 -16.04 2.65 24.85
CA ASP A 291 -16.00 2.83 26.30
C ASP A 291 -15.74 4.31 26.67
N MET A 292 -15.69 5.21 25.68
CA MET A 292 -15.35 6.62 25.86
C MET A 292 -16.58 7.51 25.67
N ASN A 293 -16.74 8.50 26.56
CA ASN A 293 -17.73 9.56 26.41
C ASN A 293 -16.99 10.92 26.33
N ASP A 294 -16.26 11.12 25.23
CA ASP A 294 -15.52 12.34 24.92
C ASP A 294 -15.95 12.88 23.55
N ASP A 295 -16.41 14.12 23.52
CA ASP A 295 -16.83 14.81 22.29
C ASP A 295 -15.65 15.02 21.34
N GLN A 296 -14.45 15.27 21.86
CA GLN A 296 -13.26 15.45 21.01
C GLN A 296 -12.92 14.15 20.29
N TYR A 297 -12.88 13.02 21.01
CA TYR A 297 -12.67 11.72 20.39
C TYR A 297 -13.79 11.34 19.41
N SER A 298 -15.04 11.67 19.74
CA SER A 298 -16.17 11.43 18.84
C SER A 298 -16.01 12.18 17.50
N ASN A 299 -15.53 13.42 17.53
CA ASN A 299 -15.23 14.18 16.32
C ASN A 299 -14.11 13.53 15.49
N GLN A 300 -13.07 13.00 16.13
CA GLN A 300 -12.00 12.26 15.44
C GLN A 300 -12.54 11.00 14.74
N LEU A 301 -13.47 10.27 15.35
CA LEU A 301 -14.11 9.11 14.71
C LEU A 301 -14.99 9.53 13.52
N LEU A 302 -15.70 10.65 13.63
CA LEU A 302 -16.45 11.22 12.50
C LEU A 302 -15.51 11.63 11.35
N ASP A 303 -14.34 12.20 11.66
CA ASP A 303 -13.31 12.51 10.66
C ASP A 303 -12.81 11.25 9.95
N ILE A 304 -12.68 10.12 10.65
CA ILE A 304 -12.37 8.83 10.00
C ILE A 304 -13.49 8.40 9.05
N LEU A 305 -14.77 8.57 9.40
CA LEU A 305 -15.88 8.26 8.48
C LEU A 305 -15.85 9.18 7.24
N LEU A 306 -15.52 10.45 7.42
CA LEU A 306 -15.32 11.38 6.31
C LEU A 306 -14.12 10.98 5.45
N TYR A 307 -13.03 10.51 6.06
CA TYR A 307 -11.87 9.97 5.35
C TYR A 307 -12.26 8.77 4.49
N LEU A 308 -13.03 7.81 5.05
CA LEU A 308 -13.54 6.66 4.31
C LEU A 308 -14.40 7.10 3.11
N ARG A 309 -15.34 8.03 3.34
CA ARG A 309 -16.22 8.59 2.30
C ARG A 309 -15.43 9.28 1.18
N ASN A 310 -14.51 10.18 1.54
CA ASN A 310 -13.76 10.98 0.57
C ASN A 310 -12.76 10.12 -0.24
N ASN A 311 -12.32 9.00 0.32
CA ASN A 311 -11.39 8.08 -0.34
C ASN A 311 -12.06 6.83 -0.94
N GLN A 312 -13.39 6.71 -0.86
CA GLN A 312 -14.15 5.55 -1.35
C GLN A 312 -13.62 4.22 -0.78
N LEU A 313 -13.34 4.23 0.52
CA LEU A 313 -12.93 3.07 1.29
C LEU A 313 -14.13 2.53 2.06
N TYR A 314 -14.30 1.22 2.03
CA TYR A 314 -15.44 0.54 2.64
C TYR A 314 -14.91 -0.36 3.75
N PRO A 315 -15.53 -0.33 4.94
CA PRO A 315 -15.12 -1.19 6.03
C PRO A 315 -15.38 -2.67 5.68
N GLY A 316 -14.50 -3.55 6.14
CA GLY A 316 -14.81 -4.98 6.21
C GLY A 316 -15.87 -5.26 7.28
N GLU A 317 -16.40 -6.49 7.32
CA GLU A 317 -17.50 -6.86 8.20
C GLU A 317 -17.19 -6.58 9.68
N SER A 318 -16.03 -7.00 10.19
CA SER A 318 -15.64 -6.77 11.58
C SER A 318 -15.53 -5.28 11.93
N PHE A 319 -15.01 -4.47 11.01
CA PHE A 319 -14.92 -3.02 11.19
C PHE A 319 -16.32 -2.37 11.17
N ALA A 320 -17.21 -2.78 10.27
CA ALA A 320 -18.58 -2.29 10.24
C ALA A 320 -19.34 -2.58 11.56
N HIS A 321 -19.11 -3.75 12.17
CA HIS A 321 -19.61 -4.06 13.51
C HIS A 321 -19.04 -3.12 14.58
N SER A 322 -17.75 -2.77 14.48
CA SER A 322 -17.10 -1.86 15.45
C SER A 322 -17.69 -0.45 15.36
N ILE A 323 -17.94 0.04 14.13
CA ILE A 323 -18.63 1.32 13.89
C ILE A 323 -20.04 1.28 14.48
N LYS A 324 -20.81 0.20 14.22
CA LYS A 324 -22.16 0.02 14.78
C LYS A 324 -22.14 0.08 16.31
N THR A 325 -21.27 -0.71 16.94
CA THR A 325 -21.14 -0.75 18.41
C THR A 325 -20.80 0.62 18.98
N TRP A 326 -19.88 1.36 18.35
CA TRP A 326 -19.55 2.72 18.78
C TRP A 326 -20.77 3.65 18.70
N PHE A 327 -21.48 3.72 17.56
CA PHE A 327 -22.67 4.59 17.45
C PHE A 327 -23.72 4.26 18.53
N GLU A 328 -23.98 2.97 18.77
CA GLU A 328 -24.94 2.51 19.78
C GLU A 328 -24.47 2.74 21.23
N SER A 329 -23.17 2.91 21.45
CA SER A 329 -22.61 3.24 22.77
C SER A 329 -22.79 4.71 23.18
N ILE A 330 -23.08 5.62 22.24
CA ILE A 330 -23.14 7.06 22.50
C ILE A 330 -24.34 7.40 23.42
N PRO A 331 -24.11 7.88 24.65
CA PRO A 331 -25.18 8.16 25.61
C PRO A 331 -26.16 9.24 25.10
N GLY A 332 -27.45 9.05 25.37
CA GLY A 332 -28.49 10.05 25.06
C GLY A 332 -28.86 10.21 23.57
N ARG A 333 -28.16 9.54 22.64
CA ARG A 333 -28.43 9.67 21.19
C ARG A 333 -29.36 8.58 20.63
N GLN A 334 -29.59 7.49 21.36
CA GLN A 334 -30.49 6.39 20.97
C GLN A 334 -30.23 5.85 19.54
N TRP A 335 -28.96 5.80 19.13
CA TRP A 335 -28.62 5.23 17.83
C TRP A 335 -28.97 3.75 17.77
N LYS A 336 -29.45 3.30 16.61
CA LYS A 336 -29.74 1.90 16.32
C LYS A 336 -29.19 1.56 14.94
N GLY A 337 -28.19 0.69 14.89
CA GLY A 337 -27.62 0.20 13.64
C GLY A 337 -28.29 -1.10 13.18
N GLN A 338 -28.42 -1.28 11.86
CA GLN A 338 -28.84 -2.54 11.25
C GLN A 338 -28.04 -2.79 9.97
N PHE A 339 -27.62 -4.04 9.77
CA PHE A 339 -27.07 -4.47 8.49
C PHE A 339 -28.22 -4.69 7.50
N THR A 340 -28.13 -4.10 6.32
CA THR A 340 -29.26 -4.01 5.39
C THR A 340 -28.79 -4.01 3.94
N THR A 341 -29.74 -4.07 3.02
CA THR A 341 -29.53 -3.96 1.58
C THR A 341 -30.25 -2.73 1.03
N ILE A 342 -29.89 -2.33 -0.18
CA ILE A 342 -30.55 -1.23 -0.89
C ILE A 342 -31.49 -1.84 -1.94
N GLN A 343 -32.75 -1.39 -1.93
CA GLN A 343 -33.74 -1.77 -2.92
C GLN A 343 -33.39 -1.20 -4.30
N LYS A 344 -33.97 -1.76 -5.37
CA LYS A 344 -33.79 -1.23 -6.74
C LYS A 344 -34.24 0.24 -6.88
N SER A 345 -35.15 0.70 -6.02
CA SER A 345 -35.59 2.09 -5.93
C SER A 345 -34.53 3.05 -5.36
N GLY A 346 -33.41 2.54 -4.80
CA GLY A 346 -32.41 3.33 -4.09
C GLY A 346 -32.74 3.56 -2.60
N GLN A 347 -33.78 2.93 -2.08
CA GLN A 347 -34.19 3.04 -0.67
C GLN A 347 -33.54 1.97 0.20
N CYS A 348 -33.18 2.33 1.43
CA CYS A 348 -32.69 1.41 2.45
C CYS A 348 -33.81 0.45 2.91
N SER A 349 -33.57 -0.87 2.88
CA SER A 349 -34.56 -1.87 3.30
C SER A 349 -34.90 -1.84 4.79
N SER A 350 -34.06 -1.22 5.62
CA SER A 350 -34.27 -1.11 7.07
C SER A 350 -35.02 0.18 7.47
N CYS A 351 -34.53 1.35 7.04
CA CYS A 351 -35.07 2.64 7.48
C CYS A 351 -35.93 3.37 6.43
N GLY A 352 -36.06 2.83 5.21
CA GLY A 352 -36.85 3.42 4.12
C GLY A 352 -36.26 4.69 3.50
N ARG A 353 -35.19 5.27 4.07
CA ARG A 353 -34.55 6.48 3.52
C ARG A 353 -33.90 6.21 2.17
N ALA A 354 -34.02 7.19 1.26
CA ALA A 354 -33.32 7.17 -0.02
C ALA A 354 -31.81 7.41 0.20
N ILE A 355 -30.97 6.63 -0.49
CA ILE A 355 -29.52 6.85 -0.55
C ILE A 355 -29.22 8.04 -1.46
N GLU A 356 -28.08 8.69 -1.23
CA GLU A 356 -27.58 9.77 -2.09
C GLU A 356 -27.60 9.34 -3.57
N SER A 357 -28.18 10.20 -4.42
CA SER A 357 -28.26 9.96 -5.86
C SER A 357 -26.86 9.88 -6.46
N ILE A 358 -26.65 8.95 -7.39
CA ILE A 358 -25.40 8.86 -8.16
C ILE A 358 -25.25 10.03 -9.14
N HIS A 359 -26.35 10.67 -9.52
CA HIS A 359 -26.34 11.79 -10.44
C HIS A 359 -25.83 13.05 -9.75
N LEU A 360 -24.95 13.77 -10.44
CA LEU A 360 -24.52 15.10 -10.02
C LEU A 360 -25.63 16.11 -10.32
N SER A 361 -25.81 17.08 -9.43
CA SER A 361 -26.58 18.28 -9.76
C SER A 361 -25.90 19.07 -10.89
N PRO A 362 -26.63 19.91 -11.64
CA PRO A 362 -26.03 20.75 -12.68
C PRO A 362 -24.85 21.59 -12.18
N GLU A 363 -24.95 22.13 -10.97
CA GLU A 363 -23.91 22.95 -10.33
C GLU A 363 -22.68 22.11 -9.95
N GLU A 364 -22.90 20.92 -9.40
CA GLU A 364 -21.81 19.97 -9.12
C GLU A 364 -21.10 19.52 -10.40
N TYR A 365 -21.85 19.31 -11.49
CA TYR A 365 -21.32 18.87 -12.77
C TYR A 365 -20.46 19.95 -13.41
N GLU A 366 -20.94 21.20 -13.48
CA GLU A 366 -20.16 22.29 -14.07
C GLU A 366 -18.90 22.59 -13.24
N PHE A 367 -19.01 22.58 -11.91
CA PHE A 367 -17.84 22.71 -11.03
C PHE A 367 -16.79 21.60 -11.31
N LEU A 368 -17.22 20.35 -11.42
CA LEU A 368 -16.32 19.23 -11.70
C LEU A 368 -15.67 19.39 -13.09
N LYS A 369 -16.46 19.76 -14.10
CA LYS A 369 -16.00 19.99 -15.46
C LYS A 369 -14.94 21.09 -15.49
N GLU A 370 -15.21 22.27 -14.95
CA GLU A 370 -14.24 23.38 -14.90
C GLU A 370 -12.95 22.99 -14.18
N THR A 371 -13.07 22.25 -13.08
CA THR A 371 -11.91 21.78 -12.30
C THR A 371 -11.06 20.80 -13.09
N ILE A 372 -11.67 19.84 -13.78
CA ILE A 372 -10.92 18.88 -14.63
C ILE A 372 -10.28 19.60 -15.81
N MET A 373 -10.99 20.53 -16.47
CA MET A 373 -10.44 21.30 -17.59
C MET A 373 -9.20 22.08 -17.15
N ARG A 374 -9.27 22.80 -16.03
CA ARG A 374 -8.18 23.63 -15.52
C ARG A 374 -7.01 22.81 -14.98
N ASP A 375 -7.28 21.83 -14.12
CA ASP A 375 -6.25 21.20 -13.28
C ASP A 375 -5.70 19.89 -13.88
N VAL A 376 -6.49 19.18 -14.69
CA VAL A 376 -6.07 17.90 -15.32
C VAL A 376 -5.63 18.11 -16.76
N ILE A 377 -6.33 18.96 -17.51
CA ILE A 377 -6.07 19.17 -18.94
C ILE A 377 -5.10 20.33 -19.16
N ASP A 378 -5.34 21.48 -18.51
CA ASP A 378 -4.52 22.69 -18.65
C ASP A 378 -3.43 22.86 -17.57
N GLY A 379 -3.33 21.94 -16.61
CA GLY A 379 -2.59 22.02 -15.35
C GLY A 379 -1.06 22.18 -15.38
N GLY A 380 -0.48 22.84 -16.39
CA GLY A 380 0.94 23.13 -16.53
C GLY A 380 1.76 21.99 -17.15
N ASP A 381 2.98 22.32 -17.60
CA ASP A 381 3.83 21.42 -18.40
C ASP A 381 4.21 20.10 -17.70
N GLN A 382 4.08 20.02 -16.36
CA GLN A 382 4.34 18.80 -15.60
C GLN A 382 3.27 17.71 -15.81
N TYR A 383 2.08 18.10 -16.29
CA TYR A 383 0.94 17.20 -16.56
C TYR A 383 0.48 17.25 -18.02
N LYS A 384 1.11 18.07 -18.87
CA LYS A 384 0.89 18.03 -20.33
C LYS A 384 1.44 16.74 -20.92
N LYS A 385 0.63 15.69 -20.85
CA LYS A 385 0.89 14.38 -21.45
C LYS A 385 0.50 14.33 -22.94
N THR A 386 0.12 15.48 -23.50
CA THR A 386 -0.29 15.70 -24.89
C THR A 386 0.29 17.02 -25.39
N THR A 387 0.49 17.15 -26.70
CA THR A 387 0.95 18.42 -27.27
C THR A 387 -0.20 19.44 -27.26
N PRO A 388 0.05 20.73 -26.95
CA PRO A 388 -1.00 21.76 -27.00
C PRO A 388 -1.69 21.88 -28.37
N GLN A 389 -0.94 21.58 -29.45
CA GLN A 389 -1.48 21.55 -30.81
C GLN A 389 -2.48 20.40 -31.01
N GLU A 390 -2.18 19.22 -30.49
CA GLU A 390 -3.08 18.07 -30.57
C GLU A 390 -4.32 18.27 -29.71
N LEU A 391 -4.18 18.85 -28.51
CA LEU A 391 -5.32 19.22 -27.67
C LEU A 391 -6.25 20.21 -28.40
N LYS A 392 -5.72 21.30 -28.94
CA LYS A 392 -6.51 22.25 -29.74
C LYS A 392 -7.15 21.63 -30.99
N ARG A 393 -6.52 20.61 -31.59
CA ARG A 393 -7.12 19.85 -32.70
C ARG A 393 -8.32 19.04 -32.19
N PHE A 394 -8.18 18.40 -31.03
CA PHE A 394 -9.24 17.62 -30.42
C PHE A 394 -10.42 18.48 -29.97
N GLU A 395 -10.17 19.60 -29.32
CA GLU A 395 -11.21 20.54 -28.89
C GLU A 395 -12.07 21.02 -30.06
N ARG A 396 -11.43 21.40 -31.18
CA ARG A 396 -12.13 21.79 -32.41
C ARG A 396 -12.97 20.66 -32.97
N PHE A 397 -12.43 19.44 -32.96
CA PHE A 397 -13.16 18.25 -33.40
C PHE A 397 -14.41 18.02 -32.54
N VAL A 398 -14.30 18.00 -31.22
CA VAL A 398 -15.44 17.79 -30.31
C VAL A 398 -16.47 18.91 -30.46
N LYS A 399 -16.05 20.18 -30.57
CA LYS A 399 -16.95 21.32 -30.79
C LYS A 399 -17.68 21.29 -32.13
N SER A 400 -17.15 20.57 -33.12
CA SER A 400 -17.79 20.39 -34.45
C SER A 400 -18.78 19.23 -34.51
N CYS A 401 -18.86 18.42 -33.45
CA CYS A 401 -19.76 17.28 -33.36
C CYS A 401 -20.93 17.57 -32.41
N PRO A 402 -22.09 16.91 -32.58
CA PRO A 402 -23.13 16.91 -31.55
C PRO A 402 -22.61 16.23 -30.27
N PRO A 403 -23.25 16.47 -29.11
CA PRO A 403 -22.96 15.74 -27.89
C PRO A 403 -22.98 14.23 -28.10
N PHE A 404 -21.98 13.53 -27.55
CA PHE A 404 -21.89 12.08 -27.64
C PHE A 404 -22.65 11.43 -26.49
N ASP A 405 -23.26 10.28 -26.75
CA ASP A 405 -23.85 9.44 -25.71
C ASP A 405 -22.79 8.55 -25.04
N ILE A 406 -21.81 8.06 -25.81
CA ILE A 406 -20.75 7.19 -25.30
C ILE A 406 -19.39 7.54 -25.93
N VAL A 407 -18.39 7.81 -25.09
CA VAL A 407 -16.98 7.91 -25.49
C VAL A 407 -16.24 6.61 -25.17
N ILE A 408 -15.55 6.04 -26.16
CA ILE A 408 -14.93 4.72 -26.11
C ILE A 408 -13.41 4.89 -26.21
N ASP A 409 -12.68 4.44 -25.19
CA ASP A 409 -11.23 4.28 -25.24
C ASP A 409 -10.88 3.02 -26.04
N GLY A 410 -10.70 3.18 -27.35
CA GLY A 410 -10.61 2.10 -28.31
C GLY A 410 -9.43 1.17 -28.06
N LEU A 411 -8.28 1.70 -27.60
CA LEU A 411 -7.09 0.88 -27.35
C LEU A 411 -7.24 0.02 -26.10
N ASN A 412 -7.74 0.61 -24.99
CA ASN A 412 -7.96 -0.14 -23.76
C ASN A 412 -9.08 -1.19 -23.94
N VAL A 413 -10.15 -0.83 -24.64
CA VAL A 413 -11.28 -1.70 -24.92
C VAL A 413 -10.87 -2.89 -25.80
N ALA A 414 -10.11 -2.65 -26.87
CA ALA A 414 -9.65 -3.71 -27.76
C ALA A 414 -8.83 -4.79 -27.04
N LYS A 415 -8.06 -4.39 -26.02
CA LYS A 415 -7.22 -5.26 -25.18
C LYS A 415 -7.98 -5.97 -24.06
N MET A 416 -9.26 -5.70 -23.85
CA MET A 416 -10.05 -6.38 -22.82
C MET A 416 -10.25 -7.87 -23.09
N PHE A 417 -10.14 -8.29 -24.36
CA PHE A 417 -10.40 -9.66 -24.80
C PHE A 417 -9.13 -10.30 -25.40
N PRO A 418 -8.24 -10.88 -24.58
CA PRO A 418 -6.91 -11.33 -25.03
C PRO A 418 -6.93 -12.50 -26.02
N LYS A 419 -8.09 -13.15 -26.23
CA LYS A 419 -8.26 -14.28 -27.15
C LYS A 419 -8.75 -13.87 -28.54
N GLY A 420 -9.06 -12.59 -28.76
CA GLY A 420 -9.55 -12.06 -30.04
C GLY A 420 -8.64 -10.97 -30.58
N ARG A 421 -8.71 -10.74 -31.90
CA ARG A 421 -7.98 -9.66 -32.57
C ARG A 421 -8.50 -8.29 -32.10
N GLU A 422 -7.60 -7.36 -31.82
CA GLU A 422 -7.91 -6.05 -31.25
C GLU A 422 -8.92 -5.26 -32.10
N SER A 423 -8.72 -5.15 -33.41
CA SER A 423 -9.67 -4.46 -34.30
C SER A 423 -11.05 -5.14 -34.34
N GLN A 424 -11.11 -6.46 -34.27
CA GLN A 424 -12.37 -7.21 -34.26
C GLN A 424 -13.12 -7.03 -32.94
N ASN A 425 -12.41 -7.04 -31.82
CA ASN A 425 -12.99 -6.81 -30.50
C ASN A 425 -13.62 -5.40 -30.43
N LEU A 426 -12.87 -4.39 -30.90
CA LEU A 426 -13.35 -3.01 -30.95
C LEU A 426 -14.59 -2.89 -31.85
N LEU A 427 -14.53 -3.45 -33.06
CA LEU A 427 -15.65 -3.45 -34.00
C LEU A 427 -16.90 -4.10 -33.41
N GLY A 428 -16.76 -5.25 -32.72
CA GLY A 428 -17.89 -5.92 -32.08
C GLY A 428 -18.61 -5.05 -31.06
N ILE A 429 -17.86 -4.29 -30.26
CA ILE A 429 -18.41 -3.36 -29.27
C ILE A 429 -19.10 -2.18 -29.93
N VAL A 430 -18.41 -1.53 -30.87
CA VAL A 430 -18.94 -0.37 -31.60
C VAL A 430 -20.22 -0.75 -32.34
N SER A 431 -20.23 -1.91 -33.01
CA SER A 431 -21.41 -2.37 -33.76
C SER A 431 -22.60 -2.64 -32.85
N GLN A 432 -22.38 -3.24 -31.68
CA GLN A 432 -23.45 -3.51 -30.72
C GLN A 432 -24.04 -2.22 -30.11
N LEU A 433 -23.21 -1.20 -29.89
CA LEU A 433 -23.66 0.10 -29.39
C LEU A 433 -24.34 0.93 -30.47
N ALA A 434 -23.84 0.89 -31.71
CA ALA A 434 -24.42 1.60 -32.85
C ALA A 434 -25.85 1.11 -33.17
N GLN A 435 -26.13 -0.18 -32.96
CA GLN A 435 -27.49 -0.76 -33.07
C GLN A 435 -28.51 -0.14 -32.12
N GLN A 436 -28.07 0.58 -31.08
CA GLN A 436 -28.93 1.28 -30.13
C GLN A 436 -29.18 2.75 -30.51
N ASN A 437 -28.75 3.17 -31.71
CA ASN A 437 -28.88 4.54 -32.22
C ASN A 437 -28.22 5.61 -31.32
N LEU A 438 -27.10 5.25 -30.70
CA LEU A 438 -26.31 6.13 -29.83
C LEU A 438 -25.28 6.94 -30.62
N GLN A 439 -25.00 8.17 -30.20
CA GLN A 439 -23.90 8.98 -30.71
C GLN A 439 -22.58 8.50 -30.08
N LEU A 440 -21.74 7.85 -30.90
CA LEU A 440 -20.50 7.22 -30.44
C LEU A 440 -19.26 8.01 -30.86
N LEU A 441 -18.33 8.18 -29.91
CA LEU A 441 -16.96 8.62 -30.18
C LEU A 441 -15.97 7.53 -29.81
N VAL A 442 -15.15 7.10 -30.76
CA VAL A 442 -14.00 6.21 -30.53
C VAL A 442 -12.71 7.03 -30.51
N LEU A 443 -12.04 6.98 -29.37
CA LEU A 443 -10.68 7.49 -29.21
C LEU A 443 -9.70 6.37 -29.49
N GLY A 444 -8.70 6.66 -30.31
CA GLY A 444 -7.69 5.68 -30.68
C GLY A 444 -6.36 6.31 -31.00
N ARG A 445 -5.44 5.50 -31.50
CA ARG A 445 -4.08 5.91 -31.87
C ARG A 445 -3.80 5.73 -33.34
N LYS A 446 -2.95 6.57 -33.91
CA LYS A 446 -2.58 6.49 -35.33
C LYS A 446 -2.05 5.10 -35.75
N HIS A 447 -1.41 4.33 -34.86
CA HIS A 447 -0.98 2.97 -35.20
C HIS A 447 -2.14 2.01 -35.47
N MET A 448 -3.35 2.26 -34.92
CA MET A 448 -4.54 1.43 -35.18
C MET A 448 -5.00 1.51 -36.65
N LEU A 449 -4.59 2.56 -37.37
CA LEU A 449 -4.87 2.75 -38.79
C LEU A 449 -3.84 2.07 -39.70
N ARG A 450 -2.72 1.61 -39.14
CA ARG A 450 -1.66 0.92 -39.90
C ARG A 450 -1.97 -0.59 -39.91
N PRO A 451 -2.07 -1.21 -41.10
CA PRO A 451 -2.32 -2.64 -41.20
C PRO A 451 -1.28 -3.45 -40.40
N SER A 452 -1.76 -4.32 -39.52
CA SER A 452 -0.94 -5.24 -38.71
C SER A 452 -1.74 -6.49 -38.37
N SER A 453 -1.11 -7.49 -37.74
CA SER A 453 -1.83 -8.68 -37.25
C SER A 453 -2.97 -8.33 -36.28
N GLN A 454 -2.79 -7.27 -35.49
CA GLN A 454 -3.74 -6.78 -34.48
C GLN A 454 -4.79 -5.83 -35.06
N TRP A 455 -4.42 -5.04 -36.09
CA TRP A 455 -5.26 -3.97 -36.64
C TRP A 455 -5.49 -4.19 -38.14
N ARG A 456 -6.67 -4.68 -38.49
CA ARG A 456 -7.12 -4.83 -39.87
C ARG A 456 -7.74 -3.55 -40.42
N LYS A 457 -7.37 -3.21 -41.65
CA LYS A 457 -7.85 -2.00 -42.34
C LYS A 457 -9.37 -2.04 -42.57
N ASP A 458 -9.89 -3.17 -43.04
CA ASP A 458 -11.32 -3.36 -43.30
C ASP A 458 -12.18 -3.25 -42.04
N GLU A 459 -11.74 -3.85 -40.93
CA GLU A 459 -12.43 -3.78 -39.64
C GLU A 459 -12.42 -2.35 -39.07
N MET A 460 -11.29 -1.63 -39.17
CA MET A 460 -11.19 -0.24 -38.70
C MET A 460 -11.95 0.76 -39.59
N GLU A 461 -12.07 0.49 -40.90
CA GLU A 461 -12.95 1.27 -41.78
C GLU A 461 -14.42 1.07 -41.41
N GLN A 462 -14.83 -0.14 -41.00
CA GLN A 462 -16.17 -0.38 -40.49
C GLN A 462 -16.43 0.36 -39.17
N VAL A 463 -15.45 0.42 -38.26
CA VAL A 463 -15.55 1.24 -37.04
C VAL A 463 -15.80 2.71 -37.38
N ARG A 464 -15.03 3.27 -38.34
CA ARG A 464 -15.17 4.67 -38.77
C ARG A 464 -16.50 5.00 -39.45
N LYS A 465 -17.17 4.00 -40.04
CA LYS A 465 -18.50 4.15 -40.64
C LYS A 465 -19.61 4.17 -39.59
N GLN A 466 -19.37 3.61 -38.41
CA GLN A 466 -20.38 3.41 -37.36
C GLN A 466 -20.23 4.38 -36.18
N ALA A 467 -19.09 5.06 -36.05
CA ALA A 467 -18.82 5.99 -34.97
C ALA A 467 -17.92 7.15 -35.41
N HIS A 468 -18.05 8.30 -34.75
CA HIS A 468 -17.05 9.35 -34.85
C HIS A 468 -15.73 8.82 -34.28
N CYS A 469 -14.62 9.12 -34.94
CA CYS A 469 -13.31 8.60 -34.53
C CYS A 469 -12.27 9.70 -34.47
N PHE A 470 -11.52 9.76 -33.37
CA PHE A 470 -10.33 10.62 -33.26
C PHE A 470 -9.11 9.76 -32.95
N PHE A 471 -8.09 9.85 -33.81
CA PHE A 471 -6.84 9.09 -33.67
C PHE A 471 -5.70 10.02 -33.25
N ALA A 472 -5.36 9.96 -31.96
CA ALA A 472 -4.26 10.69 -31.36
C ALA A 472 -2.89 10.11 -31.74
N ASP A 473 -1.84 10.89 -31.55
CA ASP A 473 -0.47 10.46 -31.69
C ASP A 473 -0.11 9.33 -30.73
N ASN A 474 0.79 8.43 -31.16
CA ASN A 474 1.13 7.23 -30.37
C ASN A 474 1.88 7.55 -29.06
N ILE A 475 2.36 8.79 -28.90
CA ILE A 475 3.08 9.25 -27.70
C ILE A 475 2.17 9.88 -26.64
N SER A 476 0.96 10.29 -27.02
CA SER A 476 0.01 10.96 -26.14
C SER A 476 -0.55 10.00 -25.09
N GLU A 477 -1.25 10.48 -24.06
CA GLU A 477 -2.14 9.64 -23.25
C GLU A 477 -3.60 9.82 -23.70
N ASP A 478 -4.41 8.77 -23.61
CA ASP A 478 -5.83 8.80 -24.07
C ASP A 478 -6.76 9.46 -23.03
N ASP A 479 -6.38 9.41 -21.75
CA ASP A 479 -7.24 9.83 -20.65
C ASP A 479 -7.69 11.31 -20.70
N PRO A 480 -6.84 12.31 -21.06
CA PRO A 480 -7.29 13.69 -21.16
C PRO A 480 -8.36 13.89 -22.24
N PHE A 481 -8.23 13.18 -23.37
CA PHE A 481 -9.22 13.24 -24.46
C PHE A 481 -10.53 12.56 -24.06
N LEU A 482 -10.44 11.43 -23.36
CA LEU A 482 -11.60 10.70 -22.83
C LEU A 482 -12.39 11.57 -21.84
N LEU A 483 -11.70 12.15 -20.86
CA LEU A 483 -12.28 13.05 -19.86
C LEU A 483 -12.92 14.27 -20.54
N TYR A 484 -12.19 14.94 -21.42
CA TYR A 484 -12.66 16.14 -22.12
C TYR A 484 -13.94 15.87 -22.91
N ALA A 485 -13.94 14.86 -23.79
CA ALA A 485 -15.09 14.60 -24.65
C ALA A 485 -16.34 14.17 -23.85
N THR A 486 -16.14 13.39 -22.80
CA THR A 486 -17.27 12.94 -21.95
C THR A 486 -17.88 14.12 -21.20
N LEU A 487 -17.05 14.96 -20.57
CA LEU A 487 -17.52 16.11 -19.80
C LEU A 487 -18.11 17.21 -20.69
N ASN A 488 -17.55 17.42 -21.88
CA ASN A 488 -18.05 18.42 -22.81
C ASN A 488 -19.34 17.98 -23.52
N SER A 489 -19.61 16.68 -23.62
CA SER A 489 -20.89 16.17 -24.13
C SER A 489 -22.02 16.36 -23.13
N GLY A 490 -21.73 16.33 -21.83
CA GLY A 490 -22.68 16.64 -20.76
C GLY A 490 -23.01 15.46 -19.86
N SER A 491 -23.90 15.69 -18.88
CA SER A 491 -24.17 14.75 -17.78
C SER A 491 -24.86 13.43 -18.19
N HIS A 492 -25.33 13.34 -19.42
CA HIS A 492 -25.88 12.10 -19.98
C HIS A 492 -24.79 11.19 -20.56
N CYS A 493 -23.65 11.75 -20.96
CA CYS A 493 -22.61 11.06 -21.69
C CYS A 493 -21.87 10.05 -20.80
N LYS A 494 -21.75 8.81 -21.27
CA LYS A 494 -21.02 7.75 -20.59
C LYS A 494 -19.69 7.48 -21.27
N PHE A 495 -18.83 6.73 -20.61
CA PHE A 495 -17.55 6.35 -21.21
C PHE A 495 -17.16 4.90 -20.91
N ILE A 496 -16.37 4.31 -21.81
CA ILE A 496 -15.87 2.96 -21.68
C ILE A 496 -14.34 3.01 -21.69
N THR A 497 -13.73 2.64 -20.56
CA THR A 497 -12.30 2.36 -20.44
C THR A 497 -12.06 1.33 -19.33
N LYS A 498 -10.92 0.64 -19.40
CA LYS A 498 -10.43 -0.23 -18.32
C LYS A 498 -9.65 0.54 -17.26
N ASP A 499 -9.20 1.77 -17.57
CA ASP A 499 -8.48 2.58 -16.60
C ASP A 499 -9.39 3.02 -15.45
N LEU A 500 -8.79 3.16 -14.27
CA LEU A 500 -9.43 3.68 -13.06
C LEU A 500 -9.15 5.18 -12.87
N LEU A 501 -8.37 5.80 -13.75
CA LEU A 501 -8.05 7.23 -13.80
C LEU A 501 -7.42 7.75 -12.49
N ARG A 502 -6.59 6.91 -11.86
CA ARG A 502 -6.04 7.18 -10.51
C ARG A 502 -5.12 8.39 -10.47
N ASP A 503 -4.31 8.56 -11.51
CA ASP A 503 -3.33 9.65 -11.60
C ASP A 503 -4.04 10.99 -11.77
N HIS A 504 -5.10 11.04 -12.58
CA HIS A 504 -5.95 12.23 -12.77
C HIS A 504 -6.67 12.62 -11.49
N LYS A 505 -7.15 11.63 -10.73
CA LYS A 505 -7.73 11.85 -9.40
C LYS A 505 -6.74 12.50 -8.44
N ALA A 506 -5.47 12.11 -8.48
CA ALA A 506 -4.43 12.67 -7.62
C ALA A 506 -4.08 14.14 -7.97
N CYS A 507 -4.44 14.60 -9.17
CA CYS A 507 -4.22 15.98 -9.61
C CYS A 507 -5.34 16.93 -9.14
N LEU A 508 -6.45 16.41 -8.61
CA LEU A 508 -7.57 17.24 -8.15
C LEU A 508 -7.24 17.95 -6.83
N PRO A 509 -7.57 19.25 -6.73
CA PRO A 509 -7.01 20.14 -5.70
C PRO A 509 -7.52 19.88 -4.29
N ASP A 510 -8.75 19.36 -4.15
CA ASP A 510 -9.40 19.21 -2.85
C ASP A 510 -10.29 17.95 -2.77
N ALA A 511 -10.72 17.64 -1.54
CA ALA A 511 -11.55 16.47 -1.24
C ALA A 511 -12.96 16.53 -1.87
N ARG A 512 -13.50 17.73 -2.12
CA ARG A 512 -14.80 17.90 -2.79
C ARG A 512 -14.67 17.52 -4.26
N ALA A 513 -13.67 18.04 -4.96
CA ALA A 513 -13.40 17.71 -6.36
C ALA A 513 -13.16 16.20 -6.54
N GLN A 514 -12.33 15.59 -5.68
CA GLN A 514 -12.09 14.15 -5.70
C GLN A 514 -13.38 13.34 -5.46
N ARG A 515 -14.24 13.77 -4.53
CA ARG A 515 -15.53 13.11 -4.28
C ARG A 515 -16.47 13.21 -5.47
N LEU A 516 -16.58 14.38 -6.09
CA LEU A 516 -17.44 14.57 -7.27
C LEU A 516 -16.91 13.77 -8.46
N PHE A 517 -15.59 13.71 -8.66
CA PHE A 517 -14.96 12.87 -9.67
C PHE A 517 -15.33 11.39 -9.48
N PHE A 518 -15.29 10.89 -8.24
CA PHE A 518 -15.69 9.51 -7.98
C PHE A 518 -17.17 9.25 -8.22
N LYS A 519 -18.04 10.16 -7.77
CA LYS A 519 -19.48 10.09 -8.01
C LYS A 519 -19.77 10.07 -9.52
N TRP A 520 -19.10 10.95 -10.27
CA TRP A 520 -19.16 11.00 -11.73
C TRP A 520 -18.66 9.71 -12.37
N GLN A 521 -17.45 9.26 -12.05
CA GLN A 521 -16.88 8.03 -12.58
C GLN A 521 -17.79 6.84 -12.32
N GLN A 522 -18.29 6.70 -11.08
CA GLN A 522 -19.22 5.65 -10.72
C GLN A 522 -20.56 5.79 -11.46
N GLY A 523 -21.02 6.97 -11.86
CA GLY A 523 -22.26 7.13 -12.64
C GLY A 523 -22.10 6.93 -14.15
N HIS A 524 -20.91 7.20 -14.68
CA HIS A 524 -20.68 7.42 -16.11
C HIS A 524 -19.75 6.38 -16.75
N GLN A 525 -18.90 5.69 -15.96
CA GLN A 525 -18.04 4.64 -16.47
C GLN A 525 -18.83 3.34 -16.68
N LEU A 526 -18.87 2.86 -17.91
CA LEU A 526 -19.46 1.59 -18.28
C LEU A 526 -18.39 0.49 -18.27
N ALA A 527 -18.63 -0.53 -17.44
CA ALA A 527 -17.88 -1.77 -17.41
C ALA A 527 -18.51 -2.79 -18.36
N ILE A 528 -17.67 -3.45 -19.15
CA ILE A 528 -18.10 -4.53 -20.05
C ILE A 528 -18.06 -5.86 -19.31
N THR A 529 -19.21 -6.51 -19.16
CA THR A 529 -19.34 -7.86 -18.59
C THR A 529 -19.69 -8.86 -19.69
N LYS A 530 -18.99 -10.01 -19.70
CA LYS A 530 -19.36 -11.14 -20.57
C LYS A 530 -20.65 -11.77 -20.03
N GLY A 531 -21.70 -11.79 -20.84
CA GLY A 531 -22.84 -12.65 -20.57
C GLY A 531 -22.39 -14.12 -20.56
N PHE A 532 -22.99 -14.94 -19.69
CA PHE A 532 -22.74 -16.39 -19.61
C PHE A 532 -23.09 -17.16 -20.90
N LEU A 533 -23.74 -16.51 -21.88
CA LEU A 533 -23.98 -17.06 -23.22
C LEU A 533 -23.26 -16.24 -24.31
N LYS A 534 -22.61 -16.98 -25.21
CA LYS A 534 -21.60 -16.62 -26.23
C LYS A 534 -21.91 -15.51 -27.27
N SER A 535 -22.76 -14.49 -27.05
CA SER A 535 -22.97 -13.50 -28.14
C SER A 535 -23.43 -12.08 -27.80
N LYS A 536 -23.75 -11.72 -26.54
CA LYS A 536 -24.17 -10.33 -26.23
C LYS A 536 -23.35 -9.74 -25.08
N LEU A 537 -22.65 -8.65 -25.35
CA LEU A 537 -21.96 -7.88 -24.30
C LEU A 537 -23.02 -7.19 -23.44
N THR A 538 -22.80 -7.20 -22.14
CA THR A 538 -23.64 -6.46 -21.19
C THR A 538 -22.82 -5.32 -20.63
N PHE A 539 -23.46 -4.17 -20.48
CA PHE A 539 -22.83 -2.98 -19.93
C PHE A 539 -23.44 -2.72 -18.56
N GLN A 540 -22.59 -2.62 -17.55
CA GLN A 540 -22.99 -2.21 -16.22
C GLN A 540 -22.24 -0.94 -15.86
N VAL A 541 -22.91 -0.06 -15.14
CA VAL A 541 -22.24 1.06 -14.50
C VAL A 541 -21.20 0.52 -13.51
N TRP A 542 -19.98 1.06 -13.54
CA TRP A 542 -18.87 0.55 -12.74
C TRP A 542 -19.20 0.59 -11.24
N SER A 543 -18.96 -0.51 -10.55
CA SER A 543 -19.10 -0.61 -9.09
C SER A 543 -17.87 -1.29 -8.47
N LEU A 544 -17.56 -0.97 -7.21
CA LEU A 544 -16.43 -1.60 -6.51
C LEU A 544 -16.59 -3.13 -6.38
N SER A 545 -17.83 -3.64 -6.42
CA SER A 545 -18.11 -5.09 -6.41
C SER A 545 -17.48 -5.82 -7.60
N LEU A 546 -17.36 -5.16 -8.77
CA LEU A 546 -16.75 -5.74 -9.96
C LEU A 546 -15.23 -5.97 -9.83
N ARG A 547 -14.56 -5.37 -8.82
CA ARG A 547 -13.14 -5.65 -8.52
C ARG A 547 -12.91 -7.05 -7.96
N HIS A 548 -13.85 -7.60 -7.18
CA HIS A 548 -13.67 -8.90 -6.53
C HIS A 548 -13.96 -10.08 -7.47
N ALA A 549 -14.91 -9.91 -8.40
CA ALA A 549 -15.21 -10.93 -9.41
C ALA A 549 -14.05 -11.18 -10.40
N SER A 550 -13.16 -10.19 -10.59
CA SER A 550 -12.02 -10.31 -11.51
C SER A 550 -10.77 -10.94 -10.88
N ARG A 551 -10.82 -11.35 -9.60
CA ARG A 551 -9.72 -12.10 -8.93
C ARG A 551 -9.98 -13.61 -8.85
N HIS A 552 -11.15 -14.06 -9.31
CA HIS A 552 -11.52 -15.47 -9.39
C HIS A 552 -11.98 -15.82 -10.82
N VAL A 553 -11.11 -15.60 -11.80
CA VAL A 553 -11.11 -16.32 -13.09
C VAL A 553 -9.66 -16.54 -13.52
#